data_AF-A0AAD1ZD04-F1
#
_entry.id   AF-A0AAD1ZD04-F1
#
_cell.length_a   1.000
_cell.length_b   1.000
_cell.length_c   1.000
_cell.angle_alpha   90.00
_cell.angle_beta   90.00
_cell.angle_gamma   90.00
#
_symmetry.space_group_name_H-M   'P 1'
#
loop_
_entity.id
_entity.type
_entity.pdbx_description
1 polymer ?
#
loop_
_entity_poly.entity_id
_entity_poly.type
_entity_poly.pdbx_seq_one_letter_code
_entity_poly.pdbx_strand_id
1 'polypeptide(L)'
;MEHKGHNEQEDDVYGGEVPEEAYMDADFDAEAEVDADEDLKAKELESMKKRLQEIEEEAGALREMQAKVEKEMGAAQEDLTGDSATQAEKEEVDSRSIYVGNVDYGCTPEEVQQHFQSCGTVNRVTILTDKFGQPKGFAYVEFVETEAVQNAVLLNESELHGRQLKVSAKRTNVPGMKQYRGRRPNPYFGSRRMFMPVSPVYPPYGYGRVPRFRRPMRYRPY
;
A
#
# COMPACT_ATOMS: atom_id res chain seq x y z
N MET A 1 35.06 20.32 28.05
CA MET A 1 35.61 21.49 27.35
C MET A 1 35.62 21.15 25.87
N GLU A 2 34.65 21.68 25.13
CA GLU A 2 34.84 22.72 24.08
C GLU A 2 35.25 22.05 22.75
N HIS A 3 34.50 22.19 21.65
CA HIS A 3 34.28 23.43 20.91
C HIS A 3 32.92 23.45 20.18
N LYS A 4 32.25 24.60 20.26
CA LYS A 4 31.25 25.11 19.30
C LYS A 4 31.97 25.78 18.13
N GLY A 5 31.39 25.75 16.94
CA GLY A 5 31.77 26.61 15.81
C GLY A 5 30.79 26.49 14.64
N HIS A 6 29.85 27.43 14.57
CA HIS A 6 28.99 27.73 13.42
C HIS A 6 29.82 28.29 12.24
N ASN A 7 29.38 28.09 11.00
CA ASN A 7 28.93 29.22 10.16
C ASN A 7 28.24 28.75 8.89
N GLU A 8 26.94 29.05 8.80
CA GLU A 8 26.20 29.25 7.55
C GLU A 8 26.46 30.71 7.13
N GLN A 9 26.63 30.95 5.84
CA GLN A 9 26.74 32.30 5.29
C GLN A 9 25.92 32.41 4.01
N GLU A 10 24.71 32.92 4.20
CA GLU A 10 23.90 33.64 3.24
C GLU A 10 24.35 35.11 3.30
N ASP A 11 24.66 35.72 2.15
CA ASP A 11 25.01 37.14 2.07
C ASP A 11 24.00 37.89 1.17
N ASP A 12 23.05 38.55 1.82
CA ASP A 12 22.19 39.62 1.29
C ASP A 12 22.88 40.98 1.45
N VAL A 13 23.30 41.64 0.36
CA VAL A 13 23.86 43.03 0.36
C VAL A 13 23.71 43.57 -1.08
N TYR A 14 23.10 44.69 -1.45
CA TYR A 14 22.78 45.97 -0.79
C TYR A 14 21.79 46.75 -1.68
N GLY A 15 20.72 47.29 -1.10
CA GLY A 15 20.04 48.48 -1.62
C GLY A 15 20.74 49.72 -1.06
N GLY A 16 21.10 50.65 -1.94
CA GLY A 16 21.72 51.92 -1.58
C GLY A 16 21.25 53.06 -2.47
N GLU A 17 20.30 53.83 -1.92
CA GLU A 17 19.99 55.26 -2.07
C GLU A 17 20.49 56.05 -3.31
N VAL A 18 19.52 56.66 -4.01
CA VAL A 18 19.71 57.70 -5.05
C VAL A 18 19.88 59.07 -4.39
N PRO A 19 20.86 59.87 -4.85
CA PRO A 19 20.77 61.33 -4.74
C PRO A 19 20.67 62.02 -6.10
N GLU A 20 19.96 63.14 -6.03
CA GLU A 20 19.38 64.00 -7.05
C GLU A 20 20.36 65.11 -7.50
N GLU A 21 20.06 65.68 -8.67
CA GLU A 21 20.53 66.97 -9.19
C GLU A 21 21.95 67.09 -9.79
N ALA A 22 22.01 67.37 -11.11
CA ALA A 22 22.39 68.70 -11.59
C ALA A 22 22.12 68.84 -13.10
N TYR A 23 21.28 69.81 -13.40
CA TYR A 23 21.03 70.43 -14.69
C TYR A 23 22.33 70.79 -15.43
N MET A 24 22.42 70.41 -16.71
CA MET A 24 23.15 71.19 -17.72
C MET A 24 22.34 71.20 -19.01
N ASP A 25 21.63 72.30 -19.21
CA ASP A 25 21.17 72.76 -20.52
C ASP A 25 22.39 73.12 -21.38
N ALA A 26 22.44 72.58 -22.61
CA ALA A 26 23.26 73.12 -23.68
C ALA A 26 22.62 72.77 -25.03
N ASP A 27 21.95 73.76 -25.63
CA ASP A 27 21.58 73.77 -27.04
C ASP A 27 22.83 73.67 -27.93
N PHE A 28 22.87 72.71 -28.85
CA PHE A 28 23.74 72.76 -30.03
C PHE A 28 23.13 71.96 -31.19
N ASP A 29 22.47 72.66 -32.11
CA ASP A 29 22.15 72.18 -33.46
C ASP A 29 23.43 71.82 -34.22
N ALA A 30 23.54 70.59 -34.73
CA ALA A 30 24.38 70.25 -35.89
C ALA A 30 24.06 68.84 -36.43
N GLU A 31 23.56 68.78 -37.66
CA GLU A 31 23.48 67.55 -38.46
C GLU A 31 24.87 66.97 -38.73
N ALA A 32 25.03 65.63 -38.63
CA ALA A 32 25.96 64.83 -39.43
C ALA A 32 25.75 63.31 -39.19
N GLU A 33 25.52 62.58 -40.28
CA GLU A 33 25.43 61.12 -40.43
C GLU A 33 26.71 60.37 -40.00
N VAL A 34 26.61 59.09 -39.57
CA VAL A 34 27.33 57.92 -40.18
C VAL A 34 26.61 56.61 -39.82
N ASP A 35 26.10 55.93 -40.85
CA ASP A 35 25.67 54.52 -40.88
C ASP A 35 26.78 53.51 -40.51
N ALA A 36 26.50 52.60 -39.58
CA ALA A 36 26.91 51.19 -39.60
C ALA A 36 26.30 50.45 -38.39
N ASP A 37 26.02 49.16 -38.53
CA ASP A 37 25.70 48.18 -37.47
C ASP A 37 24.23 47.74 -37.30
N GLU A 38 23.35 47.94 -38.31
CA GLU A 38 22.10 47.15 -38.39
C GLU A 38 22.37 45.68 -38.77
N ASP A 39 23.39 45.43 -39.59
CA ASP A 39 23.79 44.08 -40.04
C ASP A 39 24.36 43.21 -38.91
N LEU A 40 25.05 43.79 -37.93
CA LEU A 40 25.58 43.06 -36.78
C LEU A 40 24.44 42.65 -35.83
N LYS A 41 23.50 43.56 -35.57
CA LYS A 41 22.29 43.27 -34.78
C LYS A 41 21.40 42.23 -35.46
N ALA A 42 21.26 42.29 -36.78
CA ALA A 42 20.51 41.30 -37.56
C ALA A 42 21.12 39.89 -37.45
N LYS A 43 22.45 39.77 -37.54
CA LYS A 43 23.18 38.51 -37.40
C LYS A 43 23.13 37.98 -35.95
N GLU A 44 23.20 38.86 -34.96
CA GLU A 44 23.06 38.50 -33.55
C GLU A 44 21.65 37.99 -33.23
N LEU A 45 20.62 38.66 -33.75
CA LEU A 45 19.22 38.21 -33.62
C LEU A 45 18.97 36.88 -34.34
N GLU A 46 19.61 36.64 -35.48
CA GLU A 46 19.53 35.35 -36.18
C GLU A 46 20.23 34.24 -35.37
N SER A 47 21.37 34.55 -34.75
CA SER A 47 22.07 33.61 -33.86
C SER A 47 21.26 33.29 -32.59
N MET A 48 20.55 34.27 -32.03
CA MET A 48 19.66 34.07 -30.88
C MET A 48 18.40 33.29 -31.26
N LYS A 49 17.80 33.59 -32.42
CA LYS A 49 16.64 32.84 -32.94
C LYS A 49 16.99 31.37 -33.18
N LYS A 50 18.18 31.09 -33.72
CA LYS A 50 18.66 29.72 -33.93
C LYS A 50 18.85 28.96 -32.61
N ARG A 51 19.43 29.61 -31.59
CA ARG A 51 19.57 29.00 -30.25
C ARG A 51 18.23 28.77 -29.57
N LEU A 52 17.26 29.68 -29.73
CA LEU A 52 15.90 29.50 -29.20
C LEU A 52 15.20 28.33 -29.90
N GLN A 53 15.37 28.18 -31.20
CA GLN A 53 14.82 27.06 -31.96
C GLN A 53 15.43 25.72 -31.52
N GLU A 54 16.74 25.67 -31.29
CA GLU A 54 17.42 24.48 -30.76
C GLU A 54 16.91 24.12 -29.35
N ILE A 55 16.70 25.12 -28.48
CA ILE A 55 16.12 24.91 -27.14
C ILE A 55 14.66 24.47 -27.20
N GLU A 56 13.87 25.00 -28.13
CA GLU A 56 12.47 24.60 -28.33
C GLU A 56 12.37 23.16 -28.86
N GLU A 57 13.27 22.75 -29.75
CA GLU A 57 13.37 21.38 -30.26
C GLU A 57 13.83 20.40 -29.17
N GLU A 58 14.82 20.78 -28.34
CA GLU A 58 15.25 20.00 -27.18
C GLU A 58 14.16 19.89 -26.11
N ALA A 59 13.43 20.99 -25.84
CA ALA A 59 12.30 21.00 -24.92
C ALA A 59 11.12 20.16 -25.43
N GLY A 60 10.88 20.17 -26.75
CA GLY A 60 9.89 19.29 -27.39
C GLY A 60 10.25 17.82 -27.23
N ALA A 61 11.51 17.45 -27.50
CA ALA A 61 12.00 16.09 -27.33
C ALA A 61 11.98 15.61 -25.87
N LEU A 62 12.36 16.49 -24.93
CA LEU A 62 12.26 16.21 -23.50
C LEU A 62 10.81 16.05 -23.06
N ARG A 63 9.87 16.84 -23.59
CA ARG A 63 8.44 16.72 -23.30
C ARG A 63 7.84 15.45 -23.88
N GLU A 64 8.29 15.01 -25.06
CA GLU A 64 7.91 13.71 -25.60
C GLU A 64 8.48 12.55 -24.78
N MET A 65 9.72 12.68 -24.28
CA MET A 65 10.33 11.70 -23.40
C MET A 65 9.61 11.65 -22.05
N GLN A 66 9.29 12.79 -21.46
CA GLN A 66 8.49 12.91 -20.25
C GLN A 66 7.08 12.36 -20.46
N ALA A 67 6.41 12.64 -21.59
CA ALA A 67 5.10 12.09 -21.89
C ALA A 67 5.12 10.57 -22.14
N LYS A 68 6.21 10.02 -22.68
CA LYS A 68 6.41 8.56 -22.81
C LYS A 68 6.65 7.92 -21.45
N VAL A 69 7.49 8.52 -20.62
CA VAL A 69 7.74 8.07 -19.25
C VAL A 69 6.48 8.19 -18.41
N GLU A 70 5.71 9.27 -18.50
CA GLU A 70 4.41 9.43 -17.82
C GLU A 70 3.35 8.49 -18.36
N LYS A 71 3.42 8.05 -19.62
CA LYS A 71 2.51 7.04 -20.16
C LYS A 71 2.88 5.62 -19.71
N GLU A 72 4.18 5.35 -19.56
CA GLU A 72 4.69 4.08 -19.04
C GLU A 72 4.58 4.00 -17.49
N MET A 73 4.73 5.12 -16.79
CA MET A 73 4.59 5.24 -15.33
C MET A 73 3.17 5.58 -14.88
N GLY A 74 2.37 6.25 -15.70
CA GLY A 74 0.95 6.52 -15.46
C GLY A 74 0.07 5.27 -15.59
N ALA A 75 0.57 4.24 -16.27
CA ALA A 75 0.02 2.88 -16.18
C ALA A 75 0.28 2.21 -14.81
N ALA A 76 1.13 2.80 -13.96
CA ALA A 76 1.45 2.29 -12.62
C ALA A 76 0.94 3.18 -11.47
N GLN A 77 0.32 4.34 -11.73
CA GLN A 77 -0.05 5.28 -10.66
C GLN A 77 -1.35 6.07 -10.90
N GLU A 78 -2.38 5.47 -11.49
CA GLU A 78 -3.77 5.93 -11.30
C GLU A 78 -4.70 4.72 -11.13
N ASP A 79 -4.54 3.99 -10.03
CA ASP A 79 -5.51 2.98 -9.59
C ASP A 79 -5.55 2.87 -8.06
N LEU A 80 -5.95 3.96 -7.39
CA LEU A 80 -6.50 3.88 -6.03
C LEU A 80 -7.96 3.37 -6.01
N THR A 81 -8.50 2.91 -7.14
CA THR A 81 -9.81 2.25 -7.25
C THR A 81 -9.88 1.24 -8.41
N GLY A 82 -9.04 0.19 -8.39
CA GLY A 82 -9.01 -0.87 -9.42
C GLY A 82 -8.93 -2.28 -8.83
N ASP A 83 -10.06 -2.90 -8.49
CA ASP A 83 -10.12 -4.17 -7.73
C ASP A 83 -9.64 -5.41 -8.52
N SER A 84 -9.42 -5.29 -9.83
CA SER A 84 -9.14 -6.45 -10.72
C SER A 84 -7.71 -6.48 -11.29
N ALA A 85 -7.09 -5.35 -11.62
CA ALA A 85 -5.68 -5.31 -12.03
C ALA A 85 -4.75 -5.58 -10.83
N THR A 86 -5.16 -5.11 -9.65
CA THR A 86 -4.43 -5.35 -8.40
C THR A 86 -4.43 -6.82 -7.98
N GLN A 87 -5.31 -7.67 -8.51
CA GLN A 87 -5.38 -9.05 -8.04
C GLN A 87 -4.15 -9.87 -8.46
N ALA A 88 -3.68 -9.71 -9.70
CA ALA A 88 -2.47 -10.39 -10.17
C ALA A 88 -1.22 -9.90 -9.42
N GLU A 89 -1.08 -8.59 -9.22
CA GLU A 89 0.04 -8.02 -8.46
C GLU A 89 0.00 -8.43 -6.97
N LYS A 90 -1.19 -8.42 -6.36
CA LYS A 90 -1.38 -8.94 -4.98
C LYS A 90 -1.03 -10.41 -4.90
N GLU A 91 -1.37 -11.21 -5.92
CA GLU A 91 -1.03 -12.63 -5.98
C GLU A 91 0.49 -12.84 -6.12
N GLU A 92 1.17 -12.02 -6.92
CA GLU A 92 2.63 -12.05 -7.02
C GLU A 92 3.31 -11.62 -5.71
N VAL A 93 2.85 -10.53 -5.09
CA VAL A 93 3.34 -10.09 -3.79
C VAL A 93 3.08 -11.16 -2.73
N ASP A 94 1.90 -11.79 -2.75
CA ASP A 94 1.56 -12.87 -1.84
C ASP A 94 2.43 -14.10 -2.06
N SER A 95 2.80 -14.41 -3.31
CA SER A 95 3.71 -15.50 -3.64
C SER A 95 5.14 -15.27 -3.14
N ARG A 96 5.56 -13.99 -3.04
CA ARG A 96 6.85 -13.54 -2.49
C ARG A 96 6.78 -13.20 -0.99
N SER A 97 5.64 -13.46 -0.35
CA SER A 97 5.42 -13.12 1.05
C SER A 97 5.30 -14.34 1.95
N ILE A 98 5.72 -14.18 3.21
CA ILE A 98 5.50 -15.14 4.29
C ILE A 98 4.54 -14.59 5.34
N TYR A 99 3.83 -15.53 5.98
CA TYR A 99 3.14 -15.33 7.23
C TYR A 99 4.03 -15.80 8.37
N VAL A 100 4.23 -14.93 9.35
CA VAL A 100 4.95 -15.21 10.58
C VAL A 100 3.96 -15.09 11.74
N GLY A 101 3.81 -16.15 12.51
CA GLY A 101 2.96 -16.18 13.69
C GLY A 101 3.69 -16.51 14.97
N ASN A 102 2.99 -16.27 16.08
CA ASN A 102 3.55 -16.34 17.43
C ASN A 102 4.71 -15.35 17.66
N VAL A 103 4.67 -14.21 16.98
CA VAL A 103 5.61 -13.11 17.19
C VAL A 103 5.35 -12.47 18.56
N ASP A 104 6.40 -12.06 19.28
CA ASP A 104 6.22 -11.37 20.54
C ASP A 104 5.56 -9.99 20.35
N TYR A 105 4.84 -9.54 21.37
CA TYR A 105 4.14 -8.26 21.35
C TYR A 105 5.09 -7.06 21.47
N GLY A 106 6.28 -7.26 22.05
CA GLY A 106 7.33 -6.27 22.14
C GLY A 106 8.26 -6.25 20.91
N CYS A 107 8.10 -7.18 19.96
CA CYS A 107 8.95 -7.24 18.78
C CYS A 107 8.80 -6.00 17.90
N THR A 108 9.92 -5.44 17.48
CA THR A 108 9.96 -4.37 16.49
C THR A 108 10.00 -4.98 15.07
N PRO A 109 9.55 -4.26 14.04
CA PRO A 109 9.67 -4.72 12.66
C PRO A 109 11.13 -4.92 12.24
N GLU A 110 12.06 -4.15 12.82
CA GLU A 110 13.51 -4.26 12.58
C GLU A 110 14.07 -5.61 13.04
N GLU A 111 13.65 -6.11 14.21
CA GLU A 111 14.07 -7.42 14.71
C GLU A 111 13.57 -8.56 13.81
N VAL A 112 12.32 -8.47 13.36
CA VAL A 112 11.74 -9.43 12.41
C VAL A 112 12.52 -9.39 11.09
N GLN A 113 12.85 -8.20 10.60
CA GLN A 113 13.65 -8.04 9.39
C GLN A 113 15.04 -8.67 9.55
N GLN A 114 15.76 -8.38 10.64
CA GLN A 114 17.09 -8.93 10.91
C GLN A 114 17.09 -10.46 10.94
N HIS A 115 16.06 -11.07 11.53
CA HIS A 115 15.93 -12.52 11.59
C HIS A 115 15.82 -13.15 10.19
N PHE A 116 14.97 -12.57 9.34
CA PHE A 116 14.71 -13.08 7.99
C PHE A 116 15.70 -12.58 6.93
N GLN A 117 16.56 -11.63 7.26
CA GLN A 117 17.61 -11.12 6.37
C GLN A 117 18.60 -12.23 5.95
N SER A 118 18.78 -13.25 6.80
CA SER A 118 19.61 -14.42 6.50
C SER A 118 19.05 -15.31 5.38
N CYS A 119 17.73 -15.25 5.14
CA CYS A 119 17.05 -16.04 4.11
C CYS A 119 16.98 -15.35 2.75
N GLY A 120 17.02 -14.01 2.73
CA GLY A 120 16.92 -13.20 1.52
C GLY A 120 16.67 -11.72 1.80
N THR A 121 16.57 -10.92 0.74
CA THR A 121 16.35 -9.47 0.83
C THR A 121 14.88 -9.15 1.11
N VAL A 122 14.62 -8.53 2.25
CA VAL A 122 13.28 -8.09 2.68
C VAL A 122 12.90 -6.79 1.98
N ASN A 123 11.73 -6.76 1.33
CA ASN A 123 11.14 -5.56 0.73
C ASN A 123 10.33 -4.77 1.78
N ARG A 124 9.43 -5.47 2.50
CA ARG A 124 8.53 -4.83 3.46
C ARG A 124 8.15 -5.76 4.61
N VAL A 125 8.10 -5.21 5.82
CA VAL A 125 7.57 -5.90 7.01
C VAL A 125 6.29 -5.20 7.47
N THR A 126 5.24 -5.97 7.72
CA THR A 126 3.94 -5.46 8.20
C THR A 126 3.48 -6.27 9.41
N ILE A 127 3.53 -5.66 10.60
CA ILE A 127 3.01 -6.24 11.83
C ILE A 127 1.52 -5.93 11.94
N LEU A 128 0.68 -6.95 12.10
CA LEU A 128 -0.76 -6.75 12.20
C LEU A 128 -1.14 -6.40 13.64
N THR A 129 -1.71 -5.21 13.82
CA THR A 129 -2.27 -4.74 15.08
C THR A 129 -3.79 -4.89 15.10
N ASP A 130 -4.35 -5.08 16.29
CA ASP A 130 -5.80 -5.01 16.52
C ASP A 130 -6.29 -3.56 16.47
N LYS A 131 -7.62 -3.37 16.50
CA LYS A 131 -8.28 -2.06 16.51
C LYS A 131 -7.87 -1.18 17.70
N PHE A 132 -7.45 -1.81 18.80
CA PHE A 132 -6.97 -1.14 20.00
C PHE A 132 -5.46 -0.81 19.95
N GLY A 133 -4.80 -1.01 18.80
CA GLY A 133 -3.38 -0.75 18.62
C GLY A 133 -2.44 -1.82 19.21
N GLN A 134 -2.99 -2.84 19.87
CA GLN A 134 -2.19 -3.95 20.39
C GLN A 134 -1.75 -4.88 19.25
N PRO A 135 -0.48 -5.30 19.19
CA PRO A 135 -0.04 -6.25 18.18
C PRO A 135 -0.79 -7.57 18.35
N LYS A 136 -1.15 -8.22 17.24
CA LYS A 136 -1.89 -9.49 17.27
C LYS A 136 -0.98 -10.71 17.43
N GLY A 137 0.35 -10.51 17.39
CA GLY A 137 1.36 -11.57 17.37
C GLY A 137 1.52 -12.24 16.00
N PHE A 138 1.15 -11.52 14.92
CA PHE A 138 1.30 -11.96 13.54
C PHE A 138 1.93 -10.85 12.70
N ALA A 139 2.83 -11.23 11.80
CA ALA A 139 3.47 -10.35 10.84
C ALA A 139 3.46 -10.96 9.44
N TYR A 140 3.47 -10.08 8.44
CA TYR A 140 3.74 -10.44 7.06
C TYR A 140 5.07 -9.84 6.64
N VAL A 141 5.89 -10.66 6.00
CA VAL A 141 7.17 -10.22 5.44
C VAL A 141 7.12 -10.48 3.95
N GLU A 142 7.38 -9.43 3.18
CA GLU A 142 7.49 -9.46 1.73
C GLU A 142 8.97 -9.47 1.35
N PHE A 143 9.35 -10.42 0.50
CA PHE A 143 10.69 -10.50 -0.07
C PHE A 143 10.72 -10.00 -1.50
N VAL A 144 11.92 -9.66 -1.97
CA VAL A 144 12.15 -9.37 -3.39
C VAL A 144 12.07 -10.66 -4.22
N GLU A 145 12.63 -11.75 -3.69
CA GLU A 145 12.74 -13.05 -4.38
C GLU A 145 11.75 -14.08 -3.82
N THR A 146 11.25 -14.96 -4.68
CA THR A 146 10.40 -16.10 -4.29
C THR A 146 11.19 -17.21 -3.59
N GLU A 147 12.49 -17.34 -3.85
CA GLU A 147 13.36 -18.35 -3.22
C GLU A 147 13.53 -18.10 -1.72
N ALA A 148 13.56 -16.82 -1.32
CA ALA A 148 13.63 -16.40 0.08
C ALA A 148 12.44 -16.94 0.91
N VAL A 149 11.26 -17.09 0.30
CA VAL A 149 10.08 -17.68 0.95
C VAL A 149 10.33 -19.13 1.34
N GLN A 150 10.96 -19.92 0.47
CA GLN A 150 11.25 -21.33 0.74
C GLN A 150 12.28 -21.44 1.87
N ASN A 151 13.32 -20.62 1.84
CA ASN A 151 14.34 -20.56 2.88
C ASN A 151 13.74 -20.14 4.24
N ALA A 152 12.86 -19.14 4.25
CA ALA A 152 12.19 -18.70 5.46
C ALA A 152 11.27 -19.77 6.06
N VAL A 153 10.61 -20.59 5.22
CA VAL A 153 9.82 -21.73 5.68
C VAL A 153 10.70 -22.82 6.32
N LEU A 154 11.95 -22.98 5.87
CA LEU A 154 12.91 -23.88 6.53
C LEU A 154 13.32 -23.39 7.93
N LEU A 155 13.32 -22.06 8.16
CA LEU A 155 13.53 -21.46 9.48
C LEU A 155 12.27 -21.43 10.37
N ASN A 156 11.27 -22.26 10.07
CA ASN A 156 10.13 -22.45 10.95
C ASN A 156 10.58 -22.98 12.34
N GLU A 157 9.88 -22.59 13.40
CA GLU A 157 10.20 -22.92 14.81
C GLU A 157 11.47 -22.27 15.37
N SER A 158 12.05 -21.31 14.65
CA SER A 158 13.14 -20.48 15.17
C SER A 158 12.70 -19.63 16.37
N GLU A 159 13.61 -19.40 17.32
CA GLU A 159 13.33 -18.68 18.56
C GLU A 159 13.59 -17.18 18.40
N LEU A 160 12.57 -16.36 18.67
CA LEU A 160 12.69 -14.90 18.84
C LEU A 160 12.10 -14.50 20.19
N HIS A 161 12.86 -13.75 21.00
CA HIS A 161 12.46 -13.33 22.35
C HIS A 161 11.94 -14.47 23.25
N GLY A 162 12.55 -15.65 23.11
CA GLY A 162 12.16 -16.85 23.87
C GLY A 162 10.84 -17.48 23.43
N ARG A 163 10.33 -17.12 22.23
CA ARG A 163 9.15 -17.74 21.62
C ARG A 163 9.52 -18.35 20.27
N GLN A 164 9.01 -19.56 20.03
CA GLN A 164 9.16 -20.21 18.73
C GLN A 164 8.20 -19.61 17.72
N LEU A 165 8.74 -19.11 16.62
CA LEU A 165 7.96 -18.57 15.52
C LEU A 165 7.32 -19.67 14.70
N LYS A 166 6.15 -19.36 14.14
CA LYS A 166 5.49 -20.20 13.15
C LYS A 166 5.53 -19.52 11.79
N VAL A 167 6.31 -20.07 10.86
CA VAL A 167 6.47 -19.50 9.52
C VAL A 167 5.74 -20.36 8.49
N SER A 168 4.96 -19.73 7.61
CA SER A 168 4.32 -20.38 6.47
C SER A 168 4.22 -19.42 5.29
N ALA A 169 4.22 -19.91 4.05
CA ALA A 169 3.96 -19.07 2.89
C ALA A 169 2.62 -18.31 3.04
N LYS A 170 2.59 -17.04 2.65
CA LYS A 170 1.36 -16.24 2.68
C LYS A 170 0.38 -16.83 1.68
N ARG A 171 -0.90 -16.87 2.06
CA ARG A 171 -1.97 -17.35 1.19
C ARG A 171 -3.00 -16.24 1.00
N THR A 172 -3.35 -15.95 -0.25
CA THR A 172 -4.48 -15.09 -0.59
C THR A 172 -5.75 -15.64 0.03
N ASN A 173 -6.42 -14.83 0.84
CA ASN A 173 -7.69 -15.22 1.45
C ASN A 173 -8.80 -15.03 0.43
N VAL A 174 -9.08 -16.05 -0.39
CA VAL A 174 -10.22 -16.05 -1.32
C VAL A 174 -11.52 -16.07 -0.50
N PRO A 175 -12.37 -15.02 -0.57
CA PRO A 175 -13.63 -14.99 0.15
C PRO A 175 -14.51 -16.19 -0.25
N GLY A 176 -14.92 -17.00 0.74
CA GLY A 176 -15.70 -18.22 0.52
C GLY A 176 -14.91 -19.53 0.66
N MET A 177 -13.58 -19.49 0.58
CA MET A 177 -12.71 -20.65 0.83
C MET A 177 -12.28 -20.75 2.31
N LYS A 178 -13.16 -20.38 3.25
CA LYS A 178 -12.96 -20.77 4.65
C LYS A 178 -13.00 -22.28 4.66
N GLN A 179 -11.88 -22.94 4.98
CA GLN A 179 -11.90 -24.37 5.29
C GLN A 179 -13.08 -24.57 6.24
N TYR A 180 -14.12 -25.24 5.78
CA TYR A 180 -15.23 -25.67 6.62
C TYR A 180 -14.59 -26.67 7.59
N ARG A 181 -13.97 -26.15 8.66
CA ARG A 181 -13.71 -26.93 9.86
C ARG A 181 -15.10 -27.23 10.37
N GLY A 182 -15.67 -28.31 9.85
CA GLY A 182 -16.96 -28.81 10.25
C GLY A 182 -16.97 -28.75 11.76
N ARG A 183 -17.94 -28.03 12.31
CA ARG A 183 -18.24 -28.12 13.74
C ARG A 183 -18.27 -29.61 14.03
N ARG A 184 -17.24 -30.13 14.73
CA ARG A 184 -17.20 -31.54 15.12
C ARG A 184 -18.56 -31.79 15.77
N PRO A 185 -19.38 -32.73 15.27
CA PRO A 185 -20.68 -33.00 15.87
C PRO A 185 -20.41 -33.28 17.34
N ASN A 186 -20.93 -32.43 18.23
CA ASN A 186 -20.78 -32.67 19.65
C ASN A 186 -21.45 -34.01 19.95
N PRO A 187 -20.71 -35.07 20.35
CA PRO A 187 -21.29 -36.39 20.57
C PRO A 187 -22.34 -36.38 21.69
N TYR A 188 -22.37 -35.31 22.50
CA TYR A 188 -23.31 -35.12 23.59
C TYR A 188 -24.62 -34.41 23.19
N PHE A 189 -24.76 -33.94 21.95
CA PHE A 189 -25.97 -33.26 21.47
C PHE A 189 -26.45 -33.73 20.08
N GLY A 190 -26.17 -35.00 19.75
CA GLY A 190 -26.72 -35.67 18.57
C GLY A 190 -28.16 -36.14 18.79
N SER A 191 -29.09 -35.52 18.08
CA SER A 191 -30.32 -36.13 17.53
C SER A 191 -31.05 -37.19 18.37
N ARG A 192 -31.83 -36.75 19.37
CA ARG A 192 -33.03 -37.51 19.81
C ARG A 192 -34.16 -37.42 18.79
N ARG A 193 -33.91 -37.88 17.57
CA ARG A 193 -34.97 -38.38 16.68
C ARG A 193 -34.45 -39.64 16.02
N MET A 194 -34.43 -40.71 16.81
CA MET A 194 -34.48 -42.05 16.24
C MET A 194 -35.80 -42.18 15.50
N PHE A 195 -35.69 -42.26 14.18
CA PHE A 195 -36.73 -42.73 13.29
C PHE A 195 -37.06 -44.16 13.70
N MET A 196 -38.08 -44.35 14.54
CA MET A 196 -38.64 -45.67 14.81
C MET A 196 -39.44 -46.09 13.57
N PRO A 197 -39.07 -47.20 12.89
CA PRO A 197 -39.95 -47.77 11.87
C PRO A 197 -41.21 -48.28 12.55
N VAL A 198 -42.36 -47.69 12.21
CA VAL A 198 -43.66 -48.18 12.66
C VAL A 198 -43.84 -49.59 12.10
N SER A 199 -43.82 -50.61 12.97
CA SER A 199 -44.30 -51.94 12.63
C SER A 199 -45.82 -51.88 12.38
N PRO A 200 -46.36 -52.51 11.33
CA PRO A 200 -47.79 -52.57 11.11
C PRO A 200 -48.42 -53.61 12.04
N VAL A 201 -48.66 -53.22 13.30
CA VAL A 201 -49.54 -53.97 14.20
C VAL A 201 -50.96 -53.52 13.92
N TYR A 202 -51.74 -54.37 13.26
CA TYR A 202 -53.20 -54.27 13.23
C TYR A 202 -53.74 -54.50 14.66
N PRO A 203 -54.50 -53.56 15.26
CA PRO A 203 -55.43 -53.91 16.31
C PRO A 203 -56.76 -54.37 15.69
N PRO A 204 -57.28 -55.54 16.09
CA PRO A 204 -58.56 -56.04 15.62
C PRO A 204 -59.69 -55.32 16.38
N TYR A 205 -60.68 -54.83 15.63
CA TYR A 205 -62.00 -54.35 16.09
C TYR A 205 -62.02 -53.19 17.10
N GLY A 206 -62.56 -52.03 16.69
CA GLY A 206 -62.87 -50.95 17.63
C GLY A 206 -63.47 -49.73 16.94
N TYR A 207 -64.80 -49.70 16.87
CA TYR A 207 -65.63 -48.59 16.40
C TYR A 207 -65.28 -47.24 17.07
N GLY A 208 -65.41 -46.14 16.33
CA GLY A 208 -65.69 -44.82 16.92
C GLY A 208 -64.73 -43.69 16.54
N ARG A 209 -64.95 -43.05 15.38
CA ARG A 209 -64.49 -41.69 15.11
C ARG A 209 -65.33 -40.71 15.94
N VAL A 210 -64.71 -39.98 16.86
CA VAL A 210 -65.25 -38.70 17.38
C VAL A 210 -64.11 -37.69 17.52
N PRO A 211 -64.16 -36.52 16.86
CA PRO A 211 -63.17 -35.47 17.03
C PRO A 211 -63.34 -34.80 18.40
N ARG A 212 -62.33 -34.88 19.28
CA ARG A 212 -62.36 -34.14 20.54
C ARG A 212 -62.01 -32.67 20.30
N PHE A 213 -63.02 -31.83 20.40
CA PHE A 213 -62.93 -30.38 20.60
C PHE A 213 -61.86 -30.02 21.64
N ARG A 214 -60.87 -29.20 21.27
CA ARG A 214 -60.04 -28.46 22.25
C ARG A 214 -60.81 -27.20 22.68
N ARG A 215 -61.28 -27.16 23.93
CA ARG A 215 -61.65 -25.90 24.60
C ARG A 215 -60.41 -25.25 25.23
N PRO A 216 -60.34 -23.90 25.29
CA PRO A 216 -59.16 -23.17 25.76
C PRO A 216 -59.17 -22.88 27.27
N MET A 217 -58.02 -22.36 27.73
CA MET A 217 -57.69 -21.73 29.03
C MET A 217 -57.47 -22.65 30.25
N ARG A 218 -56.30 -22.49 30.88
CA ARG A 218 -56.19 -21.58 32.05
C ARG A 218 -54.72 -21.30 32.43
N TYR A 219 -54.47 -20.02 32.67
CA TYR A 219 -53.34 -19.40 33.36
C TYR A 219 -53.18 -19.97 34.79
N ARG A 220 -51.94 -20.09 35.26
CA ARG A 220 -51.62 -20.31 36.68
C ARG A 220 -50.22 -19.77 37.01
N PRO A 221 -50.08 -18.69 37.79
CA PRO A 221 -48.80 -18.24 38.33
C PRO A 221 -48.55 -18.89 39.69
N TYR A 222 -47.28 -19.03 40.06
CA TYR A 222 -46.70 -18.63 41.34
C TYR A 222 -45.19 -18.47 41.14
#